data_AF-A0A9E3X225-F1
#
_entry.id   AF-A0A9E3X225-F1
#
_cell.length_a   1.000
_cell.length_b   1.000
_cell.length_c   1.000
_cell.angle_alpha   90.00
_cell.angle_beta   90.00
_cell.angle_gamma   90.00
#
_symmetry.space_group_name_H-M   'P 1'
#
loop_
_entity.id
_entity.type
_entity.pdbx_description
1 polymer ?
#
loop_
_entity_poly.entity_id
_entity_poly.type
_entity_poly.pdbx_seq_one_letter_code
_entity_poly.pdbx_strand_id
1 'polypeptide(L)'
;MTDPRSENARQFATEGGKISGVELAYIPVADSKWELIQASLIDEVSAQGTTIARVIVKDKEGIDAQVSCFLAWPWDRWQAPSPFQNKLLPGSANYPYEHVIINKYDAPSSRGPLAIYIGDRDGNVLSDVIGGLGLPHGHHVSYHLVFRERGAKGPGDNGGDTGGNDGGDNGGSDIVAQLARIEEKLDRLIAHLGPVA
;
A
#
# COMPACT_ATOMS: atom_id res chain seq x y z
N MET A 1 -9.24 11.23 9.18
CA MET A 1 -8.81 10.31 8.10
C MET A 1 -9.90 9.26 7.94
N THR A 2 -10.37 9.02 6.73
CA THR A 2 -11.26 7.90 6.43
C THR A 2 -10.48 6.60 6.61
N ASP A 3 -11.12 5.55 7.13
CA ASP A 3 -10.54 4.22 7.22
C ASP A 3 -10.10 3.73 5.83
N PRO A 4 -8.81 3.39 5.62
CA PRO A 4 -8.30 2.98 4.31
C PRO A 4 -8.77 1.59 3.88
N ARG A 5 -9.42 0.84 4.77
CA ARG A 5 -9.95 -0.50 4.48
C ARG A 5 -11.28 -0.39 3.74
N SER A 6 -11.41 -1.17 2.66
CA SER A 6 -12.69 -1.43 2.00
C SER A 6 -13.69 -2.08 2.97
N GLU A 7 -14.98 -2.05 2.62
CA GLU A 7 -16.04 -2.59 3.48
C GLU A 7 -15.82 -4.08 3.82
N ASN A 8 -15.42 -4.88 2.83
CA ASN A 8 -15.12 -6.31 3.00
C ASN A 8 -13.83 -6.61 3.79
N ALA A 9 -13.09 -5.60 4.23
CA ALA A 9 -11.89 -5.75 5.06
C ALA A 9 -12.10 -5.32 6.52
N ARG A 10 -13.33 -4.96 6.90
CA ARG A 10 -13.68 -4.48 8.25
C ARG A 10 -14.30 -5.54 9.15
N GLN A 11 -14.78 -6.63 8.59
CA GLN A 11 -15.39 -7.73 9.32
C GLN A 11 -15.29 -9.03 8.52
N PHE A 12 -15.27 -10.15 9.24
CA PHE A 12 -15.32 -11.46 8.62
C PHE A 12 -16.70 -11.73 8.00
N ALA A 13 -16.72 -12.24 6.77
CA ALA A 13 -17.95 -12.60 6.07
C ALA A 13 -17.73 -13.77 5.10
N THR A 14 -18.78 -14.59 4.93
CA THR A 14 -18.79 -15.70 3.99
C THR A 14 -20.06 -15.68 3.14
N GLU A 15 -19.94 -16.02 1.87
CA GLU A 15 -21.06 -16.17 0.95
C GLU A 15 -20.91 -17.48 0.15
N GLY A 16 -21.92 -18.34 0.19
CA GLY A 16 -21.86 -19.64 -0.52
C GLY A 16 -20.71 -20.55 -0.06
N GLY A 17 -20.26 -20.44 1.21
CA GLY A 17 -19.13 -21.20 1.74
C GLY A 17 -17.75 -20.65 1.35
N LYS A 18 -17.70 -19.50 0.67
CA LYS A 18 -16.46 -18.81 0.27
C LYS A 18 -16.26 -17.56 1.09
N ILE A 19 -15.00 -17.15 1.25
CA ILE A 19 -14.67 -15.92 1.96
C ILE A 19 -15.02 -14.70 1.10
N SER A 20 -15.91 -13.86 1.60
CA SER A 20 -16.30 -12.58 1.00
C SER A 20 -15.86 -11.37 1.82
N GLY A 21 -15.44 -11.57 3.08
CA GLY A 21 -14.89 -10.53 3.93
C GLY A 21 -13.91 -11.06 4.99
N VAL A 22 -12.98 -10.20 5.41
CA VAL A 22 -11.98 -10.47 6.44
C VAL A 22 -11.89 -9.29 7.42
N GLU A 23 -11.35 -9.53 8.61
CA GLU A 23 -11.05 -8.47 9.56
C GLU A 23 -9.55 -8.10 9.48
N LEU A 24 -9.24 -6.96 8.85
CA LEU A 24 -7.88 -6.42 8.83
C LEU A 24 -7.64 -5.49 10.02
N ALA A 25 -6.45 -5.48 10.58
CA ALA A 25 -6.05 -4.58 11.66
C ALA A 25 -5.23 -3.41 11.12
N TYR A 26 -5.77 -2.19 11.12
CA TYR A 26 -5.03 -1.00 10.68
C TYR A 26 -4.42 -0.26 11.88
N ILE A 27 -3.12 0.04 11.81
CA ILE A 27 -2.39 0.82 12.82
C ILE A 27 -1.76 2.03 12.12
N PRO A 28 -2.29 3.25 12.34
CA PRO A 28 -1.67 4.46 11.82
C PRO A 28 -0.36 4.76 12.55
N VAL A 29 0.65 5.25 11.81
CA VAL A 29 1.91 5.73 12.37
C VAL A 29 2.05 7.21 12.00
N ALA A 30 1.88 8.11 12.98
CA ALA A 30 1.69 9.54 12.72
C ALA A 30 2.84 10.20 11.93
N ASP A 31 4.08 9.80 12.21
CA ASP A 31 5.29 10.38 11.62
C ASP A 31 5.96 9.47 10.58
N SER A 32 5.25 8.46 10.09
CA SER A 32 5.75 7.60 9.03
C SER A 32 5.88 8.35 7.71
N LYS A 33 6.88 7.98 6.89
CA LYS A 33 7.03 8.50 5.53
C LYS A 33 5.84 8.10 4.66
N TRP A 34 5.33 6.89 4.83
CA TRP A 34 4.28 6.32 4.00
C TRP A 34 2.98 6.15 4.78
N GLU A 35 1.85 6.48 4.16
CA GLU A 35 0.51 6.24 4.71
C GLU A 35 -0.23 5.20 3.86
N LEU A 36 -1.02 4.35 4.50
CA LEU A 36 -1.89 3.41 3.80
C LEU A 36 -3.14 4.15 3.35
N ILE A 37 -3.44 4.12 2.06
CA ILE A 37 -4.62 4.80 1.50
C ILE A 37 -5.69 3.84 1.01
N GLN A 38 -5.31 2.58 0.76
CA GLN A 38 -6.24 1.55 0.34
C GLN A 38 -5.78 0.19 0.86
N ALA A 39 -6.70 -0.55 1.48
CA ALA A 39 -6.58 -1.97 1.72
C ALA A 39 -7.87 -2.65 1.29
N SER A 40 -7.76 -3.56 0.32
CA SER A 40 -8.90 -4.30 -0.21
C SER A 40 -8.63 -5.80 -0.26
N LEU A 41 -9.66 -6.57 0.09
CA LEU A 41 -9.71 -8.02 -0.09
C LEU A 41 -10.19 -8.32 -1.51
N ILE A 42 -9.47 -9.22 -2.18
CA ILE A 42 -9.94 -9.95 -3.36
C ILE A 42 -10.48 -11.27 -2.83
N ASP A 43 -11.81 -11.41 -2.88
CA ASP A 43 -12.52 -12.58 -2.38
C ASP A 43 -12.06 -13.88 -3.06
N GLU A 44 -12.45 -15.02 -2.50
CA GLU A 44 -12.00 -16.32 -2.96
C GLU A 44 -12.46 -16.68 -4.39
N VAL A 45 -13.62 -16.15 -4.81
CA VAL A 45 -14.12 -16.36 -6.19
C VAL A 45 -13.21 -15.63 -7.18
N SER A 46 -12.94 -14.36 -6.88
CA SER A 46 -12.15 -13.44 -7.69
C SER A 46 -10.67 -13.77 -7.66
N ALA A 47 -10.17 -14.33 -6.55
CA ALA A 47 -8.78 -14.71 -6.38
C ALA A 47 -8.39 -15.95 -7.22
N GLN A 48 -9.35 -16.81 -7.60
CA GLN A 48 -9.11 -17.99 -8.44
C GLN A 48 -7.96 -18.90 -7.94
N GLY A 49 -7.84 -19.07 -6.62
CA GLY A 49 -6.78 -19.87 -6.00
C GLY A 49 -5.46 -19.15 -5.77
N THR A 50 -5.37 -17.86 -6.10
CA THR A 50 -4.21 -17.02 -5.74
C THR A 50 -4.24 -16.63 -4.26
N THR A 51 -3.05 -16.47 -3.69
CA THR A 51 -2.87 -16.10 -2.28
C THR A 51 -1.79 -15.02 -2.17
N ILE A 52 -2.02 -13.88 -2.81
CA ILE A 52 -1.01 -12.83 -2.94
C ILE A 52 -1.48 -11.58 -2.21
N ALA A 53 -0.61 -11.01 -1.39
CA ALA A 53 -0.73 -9.61 -1.00
C ALA A 53 0.11 -8.77 -1.95
N ARG A 54 -0.56 -8.00 -2.82
CA ARG A 54 0.06 -7.06 -3.74
C ARG A 54 0.14 -5.69 -3.08
N VAL A 55 1.34 -5.13 -3.03
CA VAL A 55 1.62 -3.82 -2.43
C VAL A 55 2.13 -2.88 -3.51
N ILE A 56 1.43 -1.75 -3.64
CA ILE A 56 1.80 -0.63 -4.50
C ILE A 56 2.19 0.53 -3.59
N VAL A 57 3.32 1.17 -3.89
CA VAL A 57 3.82 2.31 -3.11
C VAL A 57 4.08 3.46 -4.07
N LYS A 58 3.46 4.61 -3.82
CA LYS A 58 3.55 5.80 -4.66
C LYS A 58 4.27 6.94 -3.95
N ASP A 59 5.24 7.59 -4.59
CA ASP A 59 5.87 8.80 -4.06
C ASP A 59 4.94 10.03 -4.12
N LYS A 60 5.47 11.22 -3.80
CA LYS A 60 4.69 12.48 -3.79
C LYS A 60 4.17 12.87 -5.17
N GLU A 61 4.84 12.41 -6.21
CA GLU A 61 4.56 12.66 -7.61
C GLU A 61 3.61 11.60 -8.21
N GLY A 62 3.22 10.58 -7.42
CA GLY A 62 2.37 9.47 -7.86
C GLY A 62 3.11 8.40 -8.67
N ILE A 63 4.44 8.41 -8.64
CA ILE A 63 5.32 7.46 -9.32
C ILE A 63 5.58 6.27 -8.40
N ASP A 64 5.77 5.09 -8.98
CA ASP A 64 6.07 3.87 -8.23
C ASP A 64 7.41 3.99 -7.49
N ALA A 65 7.34 3.96 -6.17
CA ALA A 65 8.49 4.09 -5.29
C ALA A 65 9.16 2.75 -5.05
N GLN A 66 10.49 2.74 -5.15
CA GLN A 66 11.30 1.59 -4.75
C GLN A 66 11.50 1.60 -3.22
N VAL A 67 10.91 0.63 -2.53
CA VAL A 67 10.95 0.49 -1.07
C VAL A 67 11.19 -0.97 -0.65
N SER A 68 11.45 -1.18 0.64
CA SER A 68 11.46 -2.53 1.22
C SER A 68 10.14 -2.79 1.96
N CYS A 69 9.36 -3.75 1.47
CA CYS A 69 8.14 -4.23 2.12
C CYS A 69 8.45 -5.48 2.94
N PHE A 70 8.02 -5.50 4.20
CA PHE A 70 8.27 -6.57 5.15
C PHE A 70 6.98 -7.21 5.63
N LEU A 71 7.08 -8.51 5.92
CA LEU A 71 6.06 -9.24 6.66
C LEU A 71 6.51 -9.41 8.11
N ALA A 72 5.62 -9.22 9.08
CA ALA A 72 5.93 -9.44 10.49
C ALA A 72 4.70 -9.86 11.31
N TRP A 73 4.97 -10.37 12.51
CA TRP A 73 3.95 -10.58 13.56
C TRP A 73 4.14 -9.52 14.67
N PRO A 74 3.68 -8.27 14.48
CA PRO A 74 3.89 -7.17 15.43
C PRO A 74 2.93 -7.15 16.63
N TRP A 75 2.13 -8.21 16.81
CA TRP A 75 1.20 -8.32 17.92
C TRP A 75 1.67 -9.37 18.92
N ASP A 76 1.50 -9.07 20.20
CA ASP A 76 1.37 -10.10 21.23
C ASP A 76 -0.12 -10.25 21.54
N ARG A 77 -0.73 -11.39 21.20
CA ARG A 77 -2.17 -11.64 21.44
C ARG A 77 -3.08 -10.49 20.99
N TRP A 78 -2.88 -9.98 19.77
CA TRP A 78 -3.65 -8.85 19.19
C TRP A 78 -3.45 -7.48 19.88
N GLN A 79 -2.52 -7.37 20.84
CA GLN A 79 -2.12 -6.09 21.42
C GLN A 79 -0.89 -5.58 20.67
N ALA A 80 -1.05 -4.43 19.99
CA ALA A 80 0.06 -3.67 19.42
C ALA A 80 0.57 -2.63 20.43
N PRO A 81 1.87 -2.25 20.40
CA PRO A 81 2.95 -2.76 19.57
C PRO A 81 3.87 -3.73 20.34
N SER A 82 4.06 -4.94 19.83
CA SER A 82 5.27 -5.72 20.13
C SER A 82 6.40 -5.17 19.24
N PRO A 83 7.64 -5.01 19.73
CA PRO A 83 8.75 -4.62 18.86
C PRO A 83 8.78 -5.62 17.71
N PHE A 84 8.82 -5.15 16.46
CA PHE A 84 8.71 -5.92 15.22
C PHE A 84 9.88 -6.91 15.05
N GLN A 85 10.10 -7.80 16.01
CA GLN A 85 11.29 -8.65 16.18
C GLN A 85 11.17 -9.94 15.37
N ASN A 86 9.95 -10.30 14.95
CA ASN A 86 9.66 -11.48 14.14
C ASN A 86 9.43 -11.10 12.67
N LYS A 87 10.44 -10.48 12.04
CA LYS A 87 10.41 -10.12 10.62
C LYS A 87 10.59 -11.39 9.79
N LEU A 88 9.65 -11.67 8.90
CA LEU A 88 9.85 -12.60 7.80
C LEU A 88 10.63 -11.88 6.69
N LEU A 89 11.29 -12.66 5.83
CA LEU A 89 12.01 -12.12 4.67
C LEU A 89 11.07 -11.22 3.84
N PRO A 90 11.59 -10.13 3.25
CA PRO A 90 10.82 -9.31 2.33
C PRO A 90 10.26 -10.16 1.18
N GLY A 91 9.16 -9.71 0.58
CA GLY A 91 8.49 -10.37 -0.55
C GLY A 91 9.34 -10.32 -1.82
N SER A 92 8.73 -10.44 -3.00
CA SER A 92 9.49 -10.20 -4.24
C SER A 92 10.19 -8.84 -4.16
N ALA A 93 11.50 -8.80 -4.45
CA ALA A 93 12.27 -7.55 -4.44
C ALA A 93 11.88 -6.58 -5.58
N ASN A 94 10.99 -7.01 -6.47
CA ASN A 94 10.58 -6.29 -7.66
C ASN A 94 9.14 -5.80 -7.53
N TYR A 95 8.90 -4.59 -8.04
CA TYR A 95 7.61 -3.93 -8.10
C TYR A 95 6.68 -4.53 -9.20
N PRO A 96 5.36 -4.67 -8.96
CA PRO A 96 4.68 -4.49 -7.67
C PRO A 96 5.13 -5.53 -6.65
N TYR A 97 5.23 -5.13 -5.38
CA TYR A 97 5.72 -6.03 -4.34
C TYR A 97 4.65 -7.09 -4.06
N GLU A 98 4.98 -8.34 -4.29
CA GLU A 98 4.07 -9.45 -4.08
C GLU A 98 4.60 -10.37 -2.97
N HIS A 99 3.72 -10.63 -2.00
CA HIS A 99 3.96 -11.58 -0.93
C HIS A 99 3.01 -12.76 -1.09
N VAL A 100 3.55 -13.97 -1.22
CA VAL A 100 2.74 -15.18 -1.15
C VAL A 100 2.35 -15.42 0.31
N ILE A 101 1.05 -15.42 0.54
CA ILE A 101 0.43 -15.58 1.85
C ILE A 101 0.00 -17.03 2.02
N ILE A 102 0.88 -17.85 2.60
CA ILE A 102 0.60 -19.28 2.86
C ILE A 102 0.17 -19.57 4.30
N ASN A 103 0.28 -18.57 5.18
CA ASN A 103 0.00 -18.74 6.60
C ASN A 103 -1.50 -18.83 6.83
N LYS A 104 -1.96 -20.03 7.19
CA LYS A 104 -3.30 -20.21 7.74
C LYS A 104 -3.40 -19.42 9.03
N TYR A 105 -4.53 -18.75 9.22
CA TYR A 105 -4.89 -18.24 10.53
C TYR A 105 -6.32 -18.66 10.82
N ASP A 106 -6.49 -19.32 11.95
CA ASP A 106 -7.77 -19.47 12.59
C ASP A 106 -7.91 -18.29 13.55
N ALA A 107 -8.98 -17.51 13.46
CA ALA A 107 -9.27 -16.47 14.42
C ALA A 107 -9.52 -17.11 15.82
N PRO A 108 -8.96 -16.62 16.94
CA PRO A 108 -7.74 -15.86 17.13
C PRO A 108 -6.57 -16.77 17.57
N SER A 109 -5.50 -16.78 16.78
CA SER A 109 -4.22 -17.40 17.16
C SER A 109 -3.49 -16.55 18.21
N SER A 110 -2.71 -17.20 19.08
CA SER A 110 -1.97 -16.54 20.18
C SER A 110 -0.86 -15.57 19.73
N ARG A 111 -0.50 -15.58 18.44
CA ARG A 111 0.57 -14.75 17.85
C ARG A 111 0.06 -13.44 17.22
N GLY A 112 -1.24 -13.18 17.32
CA GLY A 112 -1.89 -12.09 16.57
C GLY A 112 -1.79 -12.30 15.07
N PRO A 113 -2.24 -11.34 14.24
CA PRO A 113 -2.29 -11.53 12.80
C PRO A 113 -0.95 -11.27 12.10
N LEU A 114 -0.81 -11.68 10.83
CA LEU A 114 0.37 -11.32 10.02
C LEU A 114 0.18 -9.88 9.50
N ALA A 115 1.24 -9.08 9.51
CA ALA A 115 1.25 -7.70 9.03
C ALA A 115 2.12 -7.48 7.81
N ILE A 116 1.78 -6.47 7.02
CA ILE A 116 2.66 -5.80 6.06
C ILE A 116 2.98 -4.38 6.55
N TYR A 117 4.23 -3.97 6.36
CA TYR A 117 4.68 -2.59 6.50
C TYR A 117 5.87 -2.30 5.58
N ILE A 118 6.11 -1.03 5.28
CA ILE A 118 7.31 -0.54 4.59
C ILE A 118 8.33 -0.17 5.67
N GLY A 119 9.57 -0.64 5.53
CA GLY A 119 10.64 -0.37 6.48
C GLY A 119 11.99 -0.09 5.82
N ASP A 120 12.98 0.24 6.64
CA ASP A 120 14.38 0.32 6.21
C ASP A 120 15.13 -1.02 6.41
N ARG A 121 16.43 -1.02 6.15
CA ARG A 121 17.29 -2.21 6.27
C ARG A 121 17.43 -2.71 7.72
N ASP A 122 17.35 -1.80 8.69
CA ASP A 122 17.34 -2.14 10.12
C ASP A 122 15.93 -2.60 10.55
N GLY A 123 14.97 -2.44 9.64
CA GLY A 123 13.56 -2.74 9.71
C GLY A 123 12.85 -1.87 10.74
N ASN A 124 13.25 -0.60 10.86
CA ASN A 124 12.40 0.43 11.42
C ASN A 124 11.15 0.58 10.55
N VAL A 125 10.01 0.85 11.18
CA VAL A 125 8.74 1.02 10.47
C VAL A 125 8.68 2.42 9.87
N LEU A 126 8.53 2.50 8.55
CA LEU A 126 8.44 3.74 7.79
C LEU A 126 7.05 3.99 7.21
N SER A 127 6.06 3.14 7.51
CA SER A 127 4.68 3.27 7.06
C SER A 127 3.65 3.06 8.17
N ASP A 128 2.38 3.36 7.86
CA ASP A 128 1.28 2.69 8.54
C ASP A 128 1.40 1.16 8.43
N VAL A 129 0.77 0.43 9.35
CA VAL A 129 0.84 -1.04 9.41
C VAL A 129 -0.54 -1.63 9.15
N ILE A 130 -0.60 -2.67 8.31
CA ILE A 130 -1.84 -3.41 8.03
C ILE A 130 -1.66 -4.88 8.39
N GLY A 131 -2.49 -5.34 9.32
CA GLY A 131 -2.59 -6.70 9.82
C GLY A 131 -3.84 -7.42 9.35
N GLY A 132 -3.96 -8.67 9.77
CA GLY A 132 -5.06 -9.57 9.43
C GLY A 132 -4.79 -10.38 8.17
N LEU A 133 -3.55 -10.37 7.70
CA LEU A 133 -3.17 -11.07 6.48
C LEU A 133 -3.01 -12.57 6.75
N GLY A 134 -3.38 -13.39 5.78
CA GLY A 134 -3.28 -14.85 5.88
C GLY A 134 -4.34 -15.56 5.05
N LEU A 135 -4.46 -16.87 5.27
CA LEU A 135 -5.52 -17.73 4.73
C LEU A 135 -6.56 -18.02 5.83
N PRO A 136 -7.66 -17.26 5.90
CA PRO A 136 -8.70 -17.48 6.91
C PRO A 136 -9.32 -18.86 6.70
N HIS A 137 -9.27 -19.71 7.73
CA HIS A 137 -9.71 -21.11 7.66
C HIS A 137 -9.11 -21.91 6.48
N GLY A 138 -7.95 -21.49 5.97
CA GLY A 138 -7.28 -22.12 4.83
C GLY A 138 -7.87 -21.80 3.45
N HIS A 139 -8.74 -20.80 3.33
CA HIS A 139 -9.30 -20.36 2.05
C HIS A 139 -8.33 -19.45 1.28
N HIS A 140 -8.34 -19.55 -0.05
CA HIS A 140 -7.47 -18.79 -0.93
C HIS A 140 -8.05 -17.39 -1.17
N VAL A 141 -7.48 -16.38 -0.51
CA VAL A 141 -7.84 -14.97 -0.72
C VAL A 141 -6.58 -14.15 -1.03
N SER A 142 -6.78 -13.04 -1.72
CA SER A 142 -5.71 -12.11 -2.08
C SER A 142 -5.99 -10.72 -1.53
N TYR A 143 -4.94 -9.90 -1.41
CA TYR A 143 -5.02 -8.56 -0.85
C TYR A 143 -4.39 -7.57 -1.81
N HIS A 144 -5.01 -6.39 -1.93
CA HIS A 144 -4.46 -5.27 -2.67
C HIS A 144 -4.30 -4.08 -1.72
N LEU A 145 -3.05 -3.65 -1.57
CA LEU A 145 -2.63 -2.63 -0.63
C LEU A 145 -1.96 -1.49 -1.40
N VAL A 146 -2.37 -0.26 -1.13
CA VAL A 146 -1.78 0.94 -1.73
C VAL A 146 -1.33 1.88 -0.63
N PHE A 147 -0.03 2.20 -0.67
CA PHE A 147 0.60 3.22 0.14
C PHE A 147 0.95 4.42 -0.73
N ARG A 148 0.99 5.60 -0.11
CA ARG A 148 1.57 6.79 -0.72
C ARG A 148 2.48 7.51 0.25
N GLU A 149 3.38 8.34 -0.27
CA GLU A 149 4.16 9.24 0.59
C GLU A 149 3.22 10.23 1.27
N ARG A 150 3.36 10.38 2.59
CA ARG A 150 2.53 11.30 3.37
C ARG A 150 2.75 12.73 2.85
N GLY A 151 1.65 13.44 2.62
CA GLY A 151 1.66 14.78 2.02
C GLY A 151 1.75 14.81 0.49
N ALA A 152 1.67 13.66 -0.19
CA ALA A 152 1.42 13.62 -1.63
C ALA A 152 0.04 14.23 -1.95
N LYS A 153 -0.01 15.16 -2.92
CA LYS A 153 -1.30 15.65 -3.44
C LYS A 153 -2.01 14.50 -4.14
N GLY A 154 -3.22 14.16 -3.70
CA GLY A 154 -4.00 13.09 -4.32
C GLY A 154 -4.36 13.42 -5.77
N PRO A 155 -4.69 12.42 -6.61
CA PRO A 155 -5.15 12.64 -7.99
C PRO A 155 -6.50 13.38 -8.11
N GLY A 156 -7.05 13.90 -7.01
CA GLY A 156 -8.23 14.78 -6.98
C GLY A 156 -8.03 16.06 -6.15
N ASP A 157 -6.80 16.34 -5.71
CA ASP A 157 -6.50 17.51 -4.89
C ASP A 157 -6.17 18.72 -5.79
N ASN A 158 -7.13 19.08 -6.64
CA ASN A 158 -7.18 20.40 -7.25
C ASN A 158 -7.53 21.38 -6.14
N GLY A 159 -6.49 21.95 -5.53
CA GLY A 159 -6.61 22.95 -4.48
C GLY A 159 -7.67 23.99 -4.87
N GLY A 160 -8.78 23.98 -4.13
CA GLY A 160 -9.75 25.05 -4.15
C GLY A 160 -9.11 26.26 -3.52
N ASP A 161 -8.52 27.12 -4.34
CA ASP A 161 -8.19 28.48 -3.94
C ASP A 161 -9.43 29.36 -4.18
N THR A 162 -9.97 29.85 -3.08
CA THR A 162 -11.08 30.78 -3.02
C THR A 162 -10.65 32.16 -3.49
N GLY A 163 -11.17 32.58 -4.65
CA GLY A 163 -11.47 33.99 -4.92
C GLY A 163 -10.46 34.74 -5.79
N GLY A 164 -10.95 35.33 -6.88
CA GLY A 164 -10.20 36.31 -7.65
C GLY A 164 -10.55 36.33 -9.12
N ASN A 165 -11.61 37.08 -9.45
CA ASN A 165 -11.93 37.51 -10.80
C ASN A 165 -10.72 38.24 -11.43
N ASP A 166 -10.22 37.79 -12.57
CA ASP A 166 -9.94 38.63 -13.74
C ASP A 166 -9.42 37.79 -14.92
N GLY A 167 -9.97 38.08 -16.10
CA GLY A 167 -9.66 37.41 -17.34
C GLY A 167 -8.24 37.69 -17.84
N GLY A 168 -7.67 36.75 -18.57
CA GLY A 168 -6.37 36.92 -19.20
C GLY A 168 -5.85 35.63 -19.80
N ASP A 169 -6.14 35.45 -21.09
CA ASP A 169 -5.44 34.66 -22.09
C ASP A 169 -4.04 34.12 -21.66
N ASN A 170 -3.90 32.80 -21.45
CA ASN A 170 -2.60 32.19 -21.12
C ASN A 170 -2.46 30.70 -21.51
N GLY A 171 -2.97 30.32 -22.69
CA GLY A 171 -2.76 28.97 -23.23
C GLY A 171 -1.31 28.62 -23.58
N GLY A 172 -0.41 29.62 -23.65
CA GLY A 172 1.00 29.42 -24.00
C GLY A 172 1.91 29.07 -22.81
N SER A 173 1.64 29.60 -21.62
CA SER A 173 2.51 29.37 -20.44
C SER A 173 2.39 27.96 -19.88
N ASP A 174 1.21 27.35 -20.02
CA ASP A 174 0.95 25.98 -19.56
C ASP A 174 1.68 24.95 -20.46
N ILE A 175 1.69 25.17 -21.77
CA ILE A 175 2.39 24.29 -22.72
C ILE A 175 3.91 24.34 -22.50
N VAL A 176 4.48 25.53 -22.24
CA VAL A 176 5.92 25.68 -21.96
C VAL A 176 6.30 24.99 -20.64
N ALA A 177 5.46 25.10 -19.62
CA ALA A 177 5.67 24.40 -18.35
C ALA A 177 5.53 22.87 -18.50
N GLN A 178 4.62 22.40 -19.35
CA GLN A 178 4.47 20.98 -19.67
C GLN A 178 5.67 20.43 -20.44
N LEU A 179 6.19 21.18 -21.42
CA LEU A 179 7.39 20.81 -22.18
C LEU A 179 8.63 20.68 -21.29
N ALA A 180 8.87 21.65 -20.39
CA ALA A 180 9.99 21.58 -19.45
C ALA A 180 9.92 20.34 -18.53
N ARG A 181 8.71 19.96 -18.10
CA ARG A 181 8.50 18.74 -17.30
C ARG A 181 8.71 17.46 -18.10
N ILE A 182 8.45 17.47 -19.40
CA ILE A 182 8.69 16.34 -20.29
C ILE A 182 10.19 16.17 -20.53
N GLU A 183 10.91 17.27 -20.79
CA GLU A 183 12.37 17.27 -20.96
C GLU A 183 13.09 16.73 -19.72
N GLU A 184 12.71 17.20 -18.52
CA GLU A 184 13.30 16.72 -17.27
C GLU A 184 13.03 15.22 -17.03
N LYS A 185 11.85 14.73 -17.42
CA LYS A 185 11.51 13.30 -17.33
C LYS A 185 12.33 12.46 -18.30
N LEU A 186 12.57 12.95 -19.52
CA LEU A 186 13.40 12.29 -20.52
C LEU A 186 14.85 12.18 -20.07
N ASP A 187 15.42 13.25 -19.50
CA ASP A 187 16.80 13.24 -18.97
C ASP A 187 16.97 12.23 -17.83
N ARG A 188 16.00 12.14 -16.93
CA ARG A 188 15.99 11.13 -15.85
C ARG A 188 15.88 9.71 -16.38
N LEU A 189 15.09 9.49 -17.43
CA LEU A 189 14.96 8.20 -18.10
C LEU A 189 16.27 7.78 -18.78
N ILE A 190 16.95 8.71 -19.46
CA ILE A 190 18.26 8.48 -20.09
C ILE A 190 19.30 8.14 -19.01
N ALA A 191 19.30 8.86 -17.89
CA ALA A 191 20.21 8.57 -16.77
C ALA A 191 19.93 7.19 -16.12
N HIS A 192 18.66 6.76 -16.09
CA HIS A 192 18.26 5.48 -15.50
C HIS A 192 18.52 4.27 -16.42
N LEU A 193 18.34 4.44 -17.73
CA LEU A 193 18.50 3.37 -18.72
C LEU A 193 19.95 3.22 -19.21
N GLY A 194 20.82 4.20 -18.92
CA GLY A 194 22.17 4.26 -19.46
C GLY A 194 22.19 4.58 -20.97
N PRO A 195 23.36 4.93 -21.54
CA PRO A 195 23.45 5.20 -22.97
C PRO A 195 23.07 3.95 -23.76
N VAL A 196 22.06 4.07 -24.64
CA VAL A 196 21.77 3.09 -25.67
C VAL A 196 22.95 3.12 -26.65
N ALA A 197 23.73 2.04 -26.68
CA ALA A 197 24.80 1.82 -27.65
C ALA A 197 24.25 1.64 -29.06
#